data_AF-A0A0B7C2Y8-F1
#
_entry.id   AF-A0A0B7C2Y8-F1
#
_cell.length_a   1.000
_cell.length_b   1.000
_cell.length_c   1.000
_cell.angle_alpha   90.00
_cell.angle_beta   90.00
_cell.angle_gamma   90.00
#
_symmetry.space_group_name_H-M   'P 1'
#
loop_
_entity.id
_entity.type
_entity.pdbx_description
1 polymer ?
#
loop_
_entity_poly.entity_id
_entity_poly.type
_entity_poly.pdbx_seq_one_letter_code
_entity_poly.pdbx_strand_id
1 'polypeptide(L)'
;VVIGSFDKLRILNWSPRRQMWEEPKLKEIKNLYTITALSWKKDGSRVAAGTLCGGLELFDCCLKRTLYKNKYEITHVGMSQAIVKNLSNNTKVMLKSHYGYE
;
A
#
# COMPACT_ATOMS: atom_id res chain seq x y z
N VAL A 1 9.05 3.95 -4.08
CA VAL A 1 10.09 2.91 -3.82
C VAL A 1 9.91 2.41 -2.40
N VAL A 2 10.18 1.13 -2.13
CA VAL A 2 10.16 0.56 -0.77
C VAL A 2 11.53 0.00 -0.43
N ILE A 3 11.99 0.27 0.80
CA ILE A 3 13.29 -0.16 1.32
C ILE A 3 13.08 -0.88 2.64
N GLY A 4 13.77 -2.01 2.81
CA GLY A 4 13.77 -2.78 4.05
C GLY A 4 14.61 -2.12 5.15
N SER A 5 14.15 -2.19 6.40
CA SER A 5 14.88 -1.69 7.57
C SER A 5 14.57 -2.57 8.79
N PHE A 6 15.21 -2.31 9.93
CA PHE A 6 14.89 -3.03 11.17
C PHE A 6 13.52 -2.59 11.68
N ASP A 7 12.61 -3.56 11.84
CA ASP A 7 11.23 -3.38 12.31
C ASP A 7 10.35 -2.48 11.41
N LYS A 8 10.79 -2.18 10.18
CA LYS A 8 10.15 -1.16 9.31
C LYS A 8 10.29 -1.48 7.84
N LEU A 9 9.25 -1.10 7.09
CA LEU A 9 9.34 -0.85 5.65
C LEU A 9 9.32 0.67 5.42
N ARG A 10 10.40 1.18 4.83
CA ARG A 10 10.52 2.58 4.46
C ARG A 10 9.92 2.80 3.09
N ILE A 11 9.14 3.86 2.94
CA ILE A 11 8.47 4.22 1.68
C ILE A 11 9.08 5.53 1.22
N LEU A 12 9.55 5.60 -0.02
CA LEU A 12 9.99 6.84 -0.64
C LEU A 12 9.03 7.17 -1.78
N ASN A 13 8.38 8.31 -1.66
CA ASN A 13 7.49 8.87 -2.68
C ASN A 13 8.25 9.92 -3.48
N TRP A 14 8.19 9.85 -4.81
CA TRP A 14 8.74 10.91 -5.64
C TRP A 14 7.79 12.08 -5.66
N SER A 15 8.28 13.28 -5.35
CA SER A 15 7.54 14.53 -5.46
C SER A 15 7.96 15.26 -6.74
N PRO A 16 7.19 15.20 -7.84
CA PRO A 16 7.56 15.86 -9.09
C PRO A 16 7.67 17.38 -8.95
N ARG A 17 6.85 17.98 -8.07
CA ARG A 17 6.88 19.42 -7.80
C ARG A 17 8.20 19.87 -7.19
N ARG A 18 8.80 19.04 -6.34
CA ARG A 18 10.04 19.34 -5.62
C ARG A 18 11.27 18.66 -6.20
N GLN A 19 11.08 17.78 -7.19
CA GLN A 19 12.14 16.96 -7.78
C GLN A 19 12.97 16.23 -6.72
N MET A 20 12.30 15.69 -5.70
CA MET A 20 12.96 14.99 -4.59
C MET A 20 12.13 13.81 -4.09
N TRP A 21 12.82 12.86 -3.47
CA TRP A 21 12.20 11.77 -2.74
C TRP A 21 11.80 12.24 -1.34
N GLU A 22 10.55 11.97 -0.97
CA GLU A 22 10.00 12.28 0.34
C GLU A 22 9.63 10.98 1.06
N GLU A 23 10.09 10.83 2.31
CA GLU A 23 9.67 9.74 3.19
C GLU A 23 8.43 10.20 3.98
N PRO A 24 7.28 9.53 3.85
CA PRO A 24 6.11 9.82 4.67
C PRO A 24 6.36 9.34 6.11
N LYS A 25 5.38 9.60 7.00
CA LYS A 25 5.46 9.15 8.40
C LYS A 25 5.78 7.65 8.48
N LEU A 26 6.87 7.34 9.17
CA LEU A 26 7.33 5.96 9.41
C LEU A 26 6.26 5.15 10.13
N LYS A 27 6.09 3.91 9.69
CA LYS A 27 5.26 2.90 10.33
C LYS A 27 6.18 1.82 10.89
N GLU A 28 6.17 1.67 12.20
CA GLU A 28 6.93 0.62 12.89
C GLU A 28 6.05 -0.60 13.10
N ILE A 29 6.60 -1.77 12.78
CA ILE A 29 5.99 -3.07 12.99
C ILE A 29 6.93 -3.78 13.95
N LYS A 30 6.57 -3.77 15.24
CA LYS A 30 7.38 -4.38 16.29
C LYS A 30 7.62 -5.86 15.97
N ASN A 31 8.85 -6.31 16.21
CA ASN A 31 9.25 -7.70 16.03
C ASN A 31 9.25 -8.18 14.57
N LEU A 32 9.28 -7.27 13.59
CA LEU A 32 9.47 -7.61 12.19
C LEU A 32 10.96 -7.91 11.87
N TYR A 33 11.88 -7.41 12.70
CA TYR A 33 13.34 -7.50 12.59
C TYR A 33 13.85 -6.94 11.26
N THR A 34 15.11 -7.21 10.92
CA THR A 34 15.73 -6.79 9.66
C THR A 34 15.04 -7.45 8.48
N ILE A 35 14.58 -6.64 7.54
CA ILE A 35 14.13 -7.11 6.22
C ILE A 35 15.34 -7.48 5.37
N THR A 36 15.38 -8.72 4.89
CA THR A 36 16.50 -9.30 4.12
C THR A 36 16.18 -9.43 2.63
N ALA A 37 14.91 -9.52 2.26
CA ALA A 37 14.47 -9.61 0.87
C ALA A 37 13.15 -8.87 0.66
N LEU A 38 12.98 -8.27 -0.52
CA LEU A 38 11.76 -7.58 -0.94
C LEU A 38 11.43 -7.93 -2.38
N SER A 39 10.15 -8.17 -2.66
CA SER A 39 9.68 -8.35 -4.03
C SER A 39 8.31 -7.72 -4.22
N TRP A 40 8.17 -6.99 -5.32
CA TRP A 40 6.90 -6.43 -5.75
C TRP A 40 6.14 -7.45 -6.59
N LYS A 41 4.84 -7.55 -6.36
CA LYS A 41 3.96 -8.09 -7.39
C LYS A 41 4.04 -7.17 -8.61
N LYS A 42 4.08 -7.75 -9.82
CA LYS A 42 4.26 -7.02 -11.08
C LYS A 42 3.29 -5.85 -11.29
N ASP A 43 2.08 -5.95 -10.75
CA ASP A 43 1.05 -4.91 -10.84
C ASP A 43 1.13 -3.85 -9.73
N GLY A 44 2.13 -3.92 -8.86
CA GLY A 44 2.35 -2.97 -7.76
C GLY A 44 1.36 -3.09 -6.60
N SER A 45 0.41 -4.03 -6.65
CA SER A 45 -0.66 -4.13 -5.63
C SER A 45 -0.20 -4.72 -4.30
N ARG A 46 0.95 -5.41 -4.29
CA ARG A 46 1.50 -6.06 -3.09
C ARG A 46 3.02 -6.03 -3.06
N VAL A 47 3.53 -6.07 -1.83
CA VAL A 47 4.95 -6.30 -1.52
C VAL A 47 5.07 -7.51 -0.61
N ALA A 48 5.95 -8.43 -0.98
CA ALA A 48 6.42 -9.50 -0.10
C ALA A 48 7.74 -9.09 0.55
N ALA A 49 7.86 -9.30 1.86
CA ALA A 49 9.06 -9.01 2.64
C ALA A 49 9.52 -10.25 3.40
N GLY A 50 10.77 -10.67 3.18
CA GLY A 50 11.45 -11.67 3.99
C GLY A 50 12.19 -11.03 5.16
N THR A 51 12.11 -11.64 6.34
CA THR A 51 12.72 -11.14 7.58
C THR A 51 13.87 -12.03 8.06
N LEU A 52 14.76 -11.47 8.88
CA LEU A 52 15.90 -12.19 9.47
C LEU A 52 15.51 -13.46 10.21
N CYS A 53 14.35 -13.47 10.88
CA CYS A 53 13.87 -14.60 11.67
C CYS A 53 13.16 -15.67 10.81
N GLY A 54 13.25 -15.59 9.48
CA GLY A 54 12.60 -16.51 8.55
C GLY A 54 11.13 -16.22 8.27
N GLY A 55 10.62 -15.07 8.72
CA GLY A 55 9.25 -14.63 8.45
C GLY A 55 9.06 -14.18 7.00
N LEU A 56 7.87 -14.44 6.45
CA LEU A 56 7.42 -13.91 5.18
C LEU A 56 6.15 -13.09 5.39
N GLU A 57 6.26 -11.78 5.20
CA GLU A 57 5.15 -10.86 5.36
C GLU A 57 4.64 -10.37 4.00
N LEU A 58 3.33 -10.35 3.82
CA LEU A 58 2.66 -9.84 2.62
C LEU A 58 1.89 -8.56 2.96
N PHE A 59 2.24 -7.48 2.29
CA PHE A 59 1.61 -6.17 2.47
C PHE A 59 0.77 -5.81 1.25
N ASP A 60 -0.51 -5.48 1.48
CA ASP A 60 -1.36 -4.85 0.46
C ASP A 60 -0.98 -3.37 0.31
N CYS A 61 -0.77 -2.94 -0.93
CA CYS A 61 -0.41 -1.56 -1.25
C CYS A 61 -1.62 -0.81 -1.81
N CYS A 62 -1.93 0.34 -1.22
CA CYS A 62 -2.97 1.24 -1.69
C CYS A 62 -2.58 2.70 -1.42
N LEU A 63 -3.05 3.62 -2.25
CA LEU A 63 -2.82 5.05 -2.07
C LEU A 63 -3.57 5.57 -0.85
N LYS A 64 -4.82 5.13 -0.70
CA LYS A 64 -5.71 5.57 0.38
C LYS A 64 -6.75 4.51 0.64
N ARG A 65 -7.03 4.26 1.92
CA ARG A 65 -8.14 3.42 2.36
C ARG A 65 -9.04 4.22 3.30
N THR A 66 -10.33 4.22 3.04
CA THR A 66 -11.33 4.95 3.83
C THR A 66 -12.54 4.06 4.15
N LEU A 67 -13.12 4.26 5.32
CA LEU A 67 -14.39 3.64 5.72
C LEU A 67 -15.51 4.67 5.53
N TYR A 68 -16.48 4.34 4.69
CA TYR A 68 -17.66 5.16 4.45
C TYR A 68 -18.84 4.62 5.24
N LYS A 69 -19.33 5.44 6.18
CA LYS A 69 -20.47 5.15 7.06
C LYS A 69 -20.39 3.77 7.74
N ASN A 70 -19.18 3.25 7.97
CA ASN A 70 -18.91 1.91 8.50
C ASN A 70 -19.61 0.76 7.72
N LYS A 71 -20.04 1.02 6.48
CA LYS A 71 -20.72 0.04 5.61
C LYS A 71 -19.86 -0.35 4.41
N TYR A 72 -19.05 0.58 3.92
CA TYR A 72 -18.20 0.37 2.75
C TYR A 72 -16.76 0.73 3.05
N GLU A 73 -15.84 -0.11 2.62
CA GLU A 73 -14.41 0.18 2.58
C GLU A 73 -14.03 0.56 1.16
N ILE A 74 -13.47 1.75 0.99
CA ILE A 74 -13.02 2.28 -0.30
C ILE A 74 -11.50 2.26 -0.29
N THR A 75 -10.89 1.50 -1.20
CA THR A 75 -9.44 1.37 -1.35
C THR A 75 -9.02 1.94 -2.71
N HIS A 76 -8.35 3.09 -2.71
CA HIS A 76 -7.77 3.69 -3.90
C HIS A 76 -6.49 2.94 -4.30
N VAL A 77 -6.51 2.31 -5.48
CA VAL A 77 -5.40 1.51 -6.03
C VAL A 77 -4.65 2.23 -7.15
N GLY A 78 -5.19 3.34 -7.66
CA GLY A 78 -4.54 4.27 -8.58
C GLY A 78 -5.25 5.62 -8.54
N MET A 79 -4.70 6.63 -9.23
CA MET A 79 -5.27 7.98 -9.27
C MET A 79 -6.75 7.97 -9.68
N SER A 80 -7.07 7.20 -10.72
CA SER A 80 -8.43 7.11 -11.28
C SER A 80 -9.11 5.77 -10.99
N GLN A 81 -8.65 5.02 -9.98
CA GLN A 81 -9.12 3.65 -9.71
C GLN A 81 -9.30 3.39 -8.21
N ALA A 82 -10.47 2.89 -7.83
CA ALA A 82 -10.79 2.51 -6.46
C ALA A 82 -11.59 1.21 -6.39
N ILE A 83 -11.36 0.42 -5.35
CA ILE A 83 -12.13 -0.78 -5.04
C ILE A 83 -13.07 -0.43 -3.89
N VAL A 84 -14.37 -0.64 -4.08
CA VAL A 84 -15.39 -0.50 -3.04
C VAL A 84 -15.79 -1.89 -2.57
N LYS A 85 -15.57 -2.16 -1.28
CA LYS A 85 -15.97 -3.38 -0.61
C LYS A 85 -17.14 -3.08 0.32
N ASN A 86 -18.24 -3.79 0.17
CA ASN A 86 -19.31 -3.80 1.16
C ASN A 86 -18.93 -4.70 2.33
N LEU A 87 -19.02 -4.19 3.55
CA LEU A 87 -18.59 -4.89 4.76
C LEU A 87 -19.61 -5.92 5.24
N SER A 88 -20.90 -5.80 4.91
CA SER A 88 -21.93 -6.73 5.40
C SER A 88 -21.93 -8.06 4.65
N ASN A 89 -21.71 -8.04 3.34
CA ASN A 89 -21.77 -9.22 2.47
C ASN A 89 -20.45 -9.51 1.75
N ASN A 90 -19.39 -8.75 2.05
CA ASN A 90 -18.06 -8.87 1.44
C ASN A 90 -18.03 -8.70 -0.09
N THR A 91 -19.07 -8.17 -0.73
CA THR A 91 -19.05 -7.92 -2.18
C THR A 91 -18.08 -6.80 -2.52
N LYS A 92 -17.42 -6.92 -3.68
CA LYS A 92 -16.40 -5.98 -4.15
C LYS A 92 -16.71 -5.52 -5.56
N VAL A 93 -16.57 -4.23 -5.80
CA VAL A 93 -16.71 -3.62 -7.13
C VAL A 93 -15.50 -2.71 -7.37
N MET A 94 -14.92 -2.79 -8.56
CA MET A 94 -13.86 -1.87 -8.99
C MET A 94 -14.48 -0.70 -9.76
N LEU A 95 -14.23 0.51 -9.29
CA LEU A 95 -14.58 1.76 -9.95
C LEU A 95 -13.35 2.30 -10.67
N LYS A 96 -13.51 2.59 -11.96
CA LYS A 96 -12.48 3.21 -12.79
C LYS A 96 -13.07 4.43 -13.47
N SER A 97 -12.48 5.60 -13.24
CA SER A 97 -12.82 6.79 -14.01
C SER A 97 -12.21 6.66 -15.41
N HIS A 98 -13.04 6.85 -16.43
CA HIS A 98 -12.64 6.72 -17.83
C HIS A 98 -12.10 8.00 -18.46
N TYR A 99 -12.36 9.16 -17.84
CA TYR A 99 -12.10 10.45 -18.48
C TYR A 99 -10.93 11.25 -17.90
N GLY A 100 -10.23 10.76 -16.88
CA GLY A 100 -8.96 11.36 -16.43
C GLY A 100 -9.03 12.83 -15.97
N TYR A 101 -10.24 13.41 -15.83
CA TYR A 101 -10.41 14.75 -15.29
C TYR A 101 -10.24 14.69 -13.76
N GLU A 102 -9.04 15.05 -13.32
CA GLU A 102 -8.78 15.64 -12.00
C GLU A 102 -8.84 17.16 -12.11
#